data_AF-A0A4Q1VF88-F1
#
_entry.id   AF-A0A4Q1VF88-F1
#
_cell.length_a   1.000
_cell.length_b   1.000
_cell.length_c   1.000
_cell.angle_alpha   90.00
_cell.angle_beta   90.00
_cell.angle_gamma   90.00
#
_symmetry.space_group_name_H-M   'P 1'
#
loop_
_entity.id
_entity.type
_entity.pdbx_description
1 polymer ?
#
loop_
_entity_poly.entity_id
_entity_poly.type
_entity_poly.pdbx_seq_one_letter_code
_entity_poly.pdbx_strand_id
1 'polypeptide(L)'
;MSDRERFDFEREKWRADVTLRERDTTLKEKDSAAARWRSPLVVAIFAAAVAAVGNAGVAYLNGSQQLAVENGKAESARILEMIKTGDSDAAAHNLDFLLKAGLITDADRIQRVAAFLKTRPAGTGPALPSPSGRVAFEPTDALKDGMRQSLDNLLQGYIARLDGLGFPAGERVSIKVESTGSYPNAYYKENAIVIDPKLVVDRSVPLREYGHHVLTAGRNVEWRGFYAAIESGLADYLACSYLDNPRLGEAVAKLFSDKPFIRNLANDKSFAELQAVTSRDDMDMPYKGAEVWGGLFWNLRSELGRDSADALVASAWLATKWPEAEDQKSSAFTAALLAAAVQKVPADAARVRKIMTARRFPVPS
;
A
#
# COMPACT_ATOMS: atom_id res chain seq x y z
N MET A 1 -110.74 24.95 16.22
CA MET A 1 -109.53 25.39 15.49
C MET A 1 -109.90 25.48 14.03
N SER A 2 -109.78 26.66 13.44
CA SER A 2 -109.92 26.78 11.98
C SER A 2 -108.72 26.12 11.32
N ASP A 3 -108.87 25.60 10.09
CA ASP A 3 -107.77 24.99 9.34
C ASP A 3 -106.56 25.93 9.20
N ARG A 4 -106.79 27.24 9.30
CA ARG A 4 -105.76 28.28 9.27
C ARG A 4 -104.84 28.25 10.48
N GLU A 5 -105.38 28.04 11.68
CA GLU A 5 -104.59 27.96 12.92
C GLU A 5 -103.75 26.68 12.96
N ARG A 6 -104.27 25.58 12.41
CA ARG A 6 -103.54 24.33 12.27
C ARG A 6 -102.37 24.47 11.30
N PHE A 7 -102.59 25.15 10.17
CA PHE A 7 -101.56 25.42 9.18
C PHE A 7 -100.45 26.35 9.72
N ASP A 8 -100.82 27.38 10.48
CA ASP A 8 -99.86 28.30 11.08
C ASP A 8 -99.00 27.60 12.16
N PHE A 9 -99.62 26.75 12.99
CA PHE A 9 -98.91 25.93 13.98
C PHE A 9 -97.96 24.91 13.31
N GLU A 10 -98.40 24.22 12.25
CA GLU A 10 -97.53 23.31 11.50
C GLU A 10 -96.36 24.05 10.84
N ARG A 11 -96.57 25.28 10.34
CA ARG A 11 -95.52 26.11 9.77
C ARG A 11 -94.50 26.57 10.82
N GLU A 12 -94.94 26.98 12.01
CA GLU A 12 -94.04 27.34 13.10
C GLU A 12 -93.23 26.14 13.60
N LYS A 13 -93.88 24.99 13.77
CA LYS A 13 -93.21 23.74 14.14
C LYS A 13 -92.15 23.36 13.10
N TRP A 14 -92.47 23.49 11.81
CA TRP A 14 -91.51 23.19 10.74
C TRP A 14 -90.32 24.16 10.75
N ARG A 15 -90.54 25.46 10.96
CA ARG A 15 -89.45 26.44 11.09
C ARG A 15 -88.55 26.18 12.29
N ALA A 16 -89.14 25.81 13.43
CA ALA A 16 -88.39 25.44 14.62
C ALA A 16 -87.54 24.17 14.40
N ASP A 17 -88.09 23.17 13.73
CA ASP A 17 -87.38 21.93 13.39
C ASP A 17 -86.22 22.18 12.41
N VAL A 18 -86.43 23.01 11.38
CA VAL A 18 -85.37 23.42 10.44
C VAL A 18 -84.25 24.15 11.16
N THR A 19 -84.57 25.10 12.04
CA THR A 19 -83.57 25.87 12.79
C THR A 19 -82.75 24.99 13.73
N LEU A 20 -83.38 23.99 14.36
CA LEU A 20 -82.69 23.01 15.21
C LEU A 20 -81.76 22.10 14.39
N ARG A 21 -82.22 21.62 13.23
CA ARG A 21 -81.39 20.80 12.33
C ARG A 21 -80.19 21.57 11.78
N GLU A 22 -80.36 22.85 11.44
CA GLU A 22 -79.26 23.71 10.99
C GLU A 22 -78.19 23.93 12.08
N ARG A 23 -78.60 24.06 13.35
CA ARG A 23 -77.67 24.16 14.48
C ARG A 23 -76.95 22.84 14.77
N ASP A 24 -77.66 21.71 14.65
CA ASP A 24 -77.07 20.39 14.85
C ASP A 24 -76.07 20.04 13.72
N THR A 25 -76.36 20.41 12.47
CA THR A 25 -75.38 20.26 11.37
C THR A 25 -74.16 21.15 11.55
N THR A 26 -74.33 22.42 11.95
CA THR A 26 -73.16 23.29 12.20
C THR A 26 -72.30 22.81 13.37
N LEU A 27 -72.90 22.26 14.44
CA LEU A 27 -72.15 21.67 15.55
C LEU A 27 -71.42 20.39 15.13
N LYS A 28 -72.09 19.49 14.39
CA LYS A 28 -71.47 18.27 13.85
C LYS A 28 -70.35 18.55 12.85
N GLU A 29 -70.46 19.60 12.05
CA GLU A 29 -69.39 20.03 11.15
C GLU A 29 -68.17 20.54 11.93
N LYS A 30 -68.38 21.33 12.99
CA LYS A 30 -67.30 21.80 13.87
C LYS A 30 -66.63 20.66 14.64
N ASP A 31 -67.41 19.73 15.18
CA ASP A 31 -66.87 18.55 15.89
C ASP A 31 -66.17 17.58 14.95
N SER A 32 -66.69 17.38 13.74
CA SER A 32 -66.03 16.54 12.71
C SER A 32 -64.73 17.17 12.21
N ALA A 33 -64.68 18.50 12.09
CA ALA A 33 -63.46 19.22 11.75
C ALA A 33 -62.41 19.08 12.87
N ALA A 34 -62.79 19.28 14.13
CA ALA A 34 -61.89 19.11 15.26
C ALA A 34 -61.44 17.64 15.46
N ALA A 35 -62.33 16.67 15.25
CA ALA A 35 -62.05 15.25 15.37
C ALA A 35 -61.07 14.75 14.29
N ARG A 36 -61.12 15.33 13.07
CA ARG A 36 -60.16 14.99 12.00
C ARG A 36 -58.72 15.35 12.37
N TRP A 37 -58.50 16.47 13.06
CA TRP A 37 -57.15 16.89 13.51
C TRP A 37 -56.67 16.16 14.77
N ARG A 38 -57.59 15.68 15.61
CA ARG A 38 -57.29 14.89 16.82
C ARG A 38 -57.29 13.38 16.59
N SER A 39 -57.50 12.94 15.34
CA SER A 39 -57.38 11.54 14.98
C SER A 39 -56.01 11.01 15.40
N PRO A 40 -55.93 9.89 16.15
CA PRO A 40 -54.67 9.28 16.55
C PRO A 40 -53.69 9.06 15.39
N LEU A 41 -54.23 8.80 14.19
CA LEU A 41 -53.45 8.63 12.97
C LEU A 41 -52.75 9.92 12.53
N VAL A 42 -53.43 11.07 12.58
CA VAL A 42 -52.87 12.36 12.18
C VAL A 42 -51.78 12.79 13.17
N VAL A 43 -52.02 12.62 14.47
CA VAL A 43 -51.03 12.89 15.51
C VAL A 43 -49.79 12.01 15.34
N ALA A 44 -49.96 10.71 15.03
CA ALA A 44 -48.85 9.80 14.78
C ALA A 44 -48.01 10.19 13.56
N ILE A 45 -48.65 10.64 12.45
CA ILE A 45 -47.95 11.12 11.25
C ILE A 45 -47.12 12.37 11.56
N PHE A 46 -47.68 13.33 12.30
CA PHE A 46 -46.93 14.53 12.71
C PHE A 46 -45.77 14.19 13.64
N ALA A 47 -45.98 13.31 14.63
CA ALA A 47 -44.91 12.86 15.52
C ALA A 47 -43.78 12.16 14.75
N ALA A 48 -44.11 11.28 13.79
CA ALA A 48 -43.14 10.62 12.93
C ALA A 48 -42.38 11.62 12.04
N ALA A 49 -43.07 12.63 11.48
CA ALA A 49 -42.44 13.66 10.66
C ALA A 49 -41.45 14.53 11.47
N VAL A 50 -41.83 14.95 12.68
CA VAL A 50 -40.95 15.70 13.59
C VAL A 50 -39.73 14.86 13.99
N ALA A 51 -39.93 13.58 14.31
CA ALA A 51 -38.84 12.66 14.62
C ALA A 51 -37.89 12.47 13.42
N ALA A 52 -38.42 12.34 12.21
CA ALA A 52 -37.62 12.21 10.99
C ALA A 52 -36.78 13.46 10.70
N VAL A 53 -37.35 14.66 10.84
CA VAL A 53 -36.63 15.93 10.68
C VAL A 53 -35.57 16.10 11.77
N GLY A 54 -35.88 15.74 13.02
CA GLY A 54 -34.91 15.76 14.12
C GLY A 54 -33.72 14.83 13.84
N ASN A 55 -33.98 13.60 13.40
CA ASN A 55 -32.95 12.64 13.03
C ASN A 55 -32.12 13.12 11.83
N ALA A 56 -32.74 13.73 10.82
CA ALA A 56 -32.03 14.30 9.67
C ALA A 56 -31.11 15.46 10.07
N GLY A 57 -31.57 16.35 10.96
CA GLY A 57 -30.76 17.44 11.50
C GLY A 57 -29.56 16.96 12.31
N VAL A 58 -29.77 15.96 13.19
CA VAL A 58 -28.68 15.33 13.95
C VAL A 58 -27.69 14.62 13.03
N ALA A 59 -28.18 13.88 12.02
CA ALA A 59 -27.32 13.22 11.04
C ALA A 59 -26.47 14.22 10.25
N TYR A 60 -27.05 15.36 9.85
CA TYR A 60 -26.32 16.43 9.17
C TYR A 60 -25.23 17.05 10.05
N LEU A 61 -25.56 17.38 11.30
CA LEU A 61 -24.60 17.92 12.26
C LEU A 61 -23.45 16.94 12.53
N ASN A 62 -23.77 15.67 12.78
CA ASN A 62 -22.77 14.63 13.00
C ASN A 62 -21.89 14.40 11.77
N GLY A 63 -22.49 14.40 10.56
CA GLY A 63 -21.74 14.26 9.30
C GLY A 63 -20.73 15.40 9.09
N SER A 64 -21.11 16.64 9.41
CA SER A 64 -20.22 17.79 9.30
C SER A 64 -19.03 17.73 10.28
N GLN A 65 -19.28 17.31 11.52
CA GLN A 65 -18.23 17.13 12.53
C GLN A 65 -17.29 15.98 12.15
N GLN A 66 -17.83 14.90 11.60
CA GLN A 66 -17.03 13.76 11.16
C GLN A 66 -16.12 14.12 9.98
N LEU A 67 -16.61 14.90 9.01
CA LEU A 67 -15.80 15.40 7.90
C LEU A 67 -14.64 16.28 8.40
N ALA A 68 -14.89 17.16 9.37
CA ALA A 68 -13.84 18.00 9.97
C ALA A 68 -12.75 17.16 10.67
N VAL A 69 -13.15 16.12 11.40
CA VAL A 69 -12.22 15.19 12.06
C VAL A 69 -11.42 14.38 11.04
N GLU A 70 -12.05 13.89 9.98
CA GLU A 70 -11.37 13.14 8.90
C GLU A 70 -10.36 14.02 8.16
N ASN A 71 -10.74 15.25 7.82
CA ASN A 71 -9.83 16.23 7.23
C ASN A 71 -8.64 16.52 8.15
N GLY A 72 -8.90 16.73 9.45
CA GLY A 72 -7.84 16.93 10.44
C GLY A 72 -6.88 15.74 10.53
N LYS A 73 -7.40 14.51 10.50
CA LYS A 73 -6.59 13.28 10.51
C LYS A 73 -5.77 13.14 9.23
N ALA A 74 -6.36 13.36 8.06
CA ALA A 74 -5.67 13.27 6.77
C ALA A 74 -4.54 14.30 6.67
N GLU A 75 -4.77 15.52 7.14
CA GLU A 75 -3.75 16.57 7.19
C GLU A 75 -2.62 16.22 8.17
N SER A 76 -2.96 15.70 9.36
CA SER A 76 -1.97 15.26 10.35
C SER A 76 -1.11 14.12 9.81
N ALA A 77 -1.72 13.15 9.12
CA ALA A 77 -1.01 12.04 8.47
C ALA A 77 -0.05 12.55 7.38
N ARG A 78 -0.49 13.51 6.54
CA ARG A 78 0.36 14.14 5.52
C ARG A 78 1.56 14.84 6.14
N ILE A 79 1.36 15.61 7.21
CA ILE A 79 2.45 16.28 7.94
C ILE A 79 3.42 15.25 8.51
N LEU A 80 2.91 14.19 9.15
CA LEU A 80 3.74 13.13 9.71
C LEU A 80 4.59 12.44 8.64
N GLU A 81 4.02 12.13 7.48
CA GLU A 81 4.79 11.59 6.35
C GLU A 81 5.87 12.56 5.87
N MET A 82 5.58 13.86 5.79
CA MET A 82 6.53 14.86 5.32
C MET A 82 7.71 15.10 6.27
N ILE A 83 7.56 14.78 7.56
CA ILE A 83 8.65 14.88 8.54
C ILE A 83 9.38 13.54 8.79
N LYS A 84 8.98 12.44 8.13
CA LYS A 84 9.72 11.16 8.14
C LYS A 84 10.91 11.24 7.18
N THR A 85 11.85 12.12 7.47
CA THR A 85 13.07 12.33 6.66
C THR A 85 14.32 11.85 7.38
N GLY A 86 14.29 11.71 8.71
CA GLY A 86 15.50 11.52 9.52
C GLY A 86 16.42 12.74 9.56
N ASP A 87 16.07 13.82 8.86
CA ASP A 87 16.84 15.07 8.74
C ASP A 87 15.93 16.28 9.00
N SER A 88 16.29 17.10 9.97
CA SER A 88 15.46 18.22 10.44
C SER A 88 15.29 19.34 9.40
N ASP A 89 16.28 19.56 8.54
CA ASP A 89 16.22 20.61 7.52
C ASP A 89 15.40 20.16 6.30
N ALA A 90 15.51 18.90 5.90
CA ALA A 90 14.65 18.29 4.89
C ALA A 90 13.18 18.28 5.36
N ALA A 91 12.93 17.93 6.63
CA ALA A 91 11.58 17.98 7.21
C ALA A 91 11.01 19.41 7.15
N ALA A 92 11.83 20.41 7.50
CA ALA A 92 11.42 21.81 7.42
C ALA A 92 11.12 22.27 5.99
N HIS A 93 11.91 21.85 5.00
CA HIS A 93 11.64 22.14 3.59
C HIS A 93 10.30 21.54 3.12
N ASN A 94 10.01 20.29 3.52
CA ASN A 94 8.74 19.64 3.20
C ASN A 94 7.55 20.34 3.86
N LEU A 95 7.69 20.80 5.10
CA LEU A 95 6.65 21.57 5.80
C LEU A 95 6.39 22.92 5.12
N ASP A 96 7.43 23.63 4.67
CA ASP A 96 7.31 24.88 3.91
C ASP A 96 6.56 24.65 2.59
N PHE A 97 6.87 23.55 1.90
CA PHE A 97 6.12 23.14 0.71
C PHE A 97 4.63 22.90 1.01
N LEU A 98 4.29 22.15 2.06
CA LEU A 98 2.90 21.90 2.43
C LEU A 98 2.12 23.19 2.69
N LEU A 99 2.76 24.17 3.36
CA LEU A 99 2.16 25.49 3.60
C LEU A 99 1.93 26.24 2.29
N LYS A 100 2.96 26.37 1.45
CA LYS A 100 2.88 27.13 0.19
C LYS A 100 1.90 26.50 -0.81
N ALA A 101 1.77 25.18 -0.80
CA ALA A 101 0.82 24.45 -1.64
C ALA A 101 -0.63 24.49 -1.11
N GLY A 102 -0.89 25.08 0.07
CA GLY A 102 -2.22 25.08 0.67
C GLY A 102 -2.69 23.68 1.12
N LEU A 103 -1.75 22.77 1.39
CA LEU A 103 -2.03 21.40 1.82
C LEU A 103 -2.19 21.28 3.35
N ILE A 104 -1.99 22.38 4.07
CA ILE A 104 -2.40 22.58 5.46
C ILE A 104 -3.51 23.63 5.43
N THR A 105 -4.69 23.26 5.91
CA THR A 105 -5.93 24.03 5.80
C THR A 105 -6.40 24.59 7.13
N ASP A 106 -6.03 23.96 8.25
CA ASP A 106 -6.31 24.46 9.60
C ASP A 106 -5.52 25.73 9.89
N ALA A 107 -6.21 26.85 10.11
CA ALA A 107 -5.60 28.18 10.25
C ALA A 107 -4.63 28.28 11.44
N ASP A 108 -4.98 27.65 12.56
CA ASP A 108 -4.15 27.62 13.76
C ASP A 108 -2.86 26.80 13.52
N ARG A 109 -2.97 25.68 12.82
CA ARG A 109 -1.80 24.89 12.39
C ARG A 109 -0.92 25.62 11.38
N ILE A 110 -1.50 26.30 10.39
CA ILE A 110 -0.74 27.16 9.44
C ILE A 110 0.12 28.16 10.21
N GLN A 111 -0.47 28.87 11.17
CA GLN A 111 0.26 29.87 11.96
C GLN A 111 1.39 29.25 12.77
N ARG A 112 1.15 28.11 13.44
CA ARG A 112 2.17 27.42 14.23
C ARG A 112 3.32 26.89 13.38
N VAL A 113 3.03 26.24 12.26
CA VAL A 113 4.07 25.69 11.36
C VAL A 113 4.87 26.83 10.72
N ALA A 114 4.22 27.89 10.26
CA ALA A 114 4.91 29.05 9.70
C ALA A 114 5.80 29.76 10.74
N ALA A 115 5.31 29.92 11.98
CA ALA A 115 6.10 30.46 13.07
C ALA A 115 7.33 29.59 13.38
N PHE A 116 7.13 28.28 13.50
CA PHE A 116 8.22 27.31 13.69
C PHE A 116 9.28 27.41 12.59
N LEU A 117 8.88 27.41 11.31
CA LEU A 117 9.81 27.48 10.18
C LEU A 117 10.62 28.77 10.16
N LYS A 118 10.03 29.88 10.61
CA LYS A 118 10.69 31.19 10.69
C LYS A 118 11.71 31.27 11.83
N THR A 119 11.42 30.63 12.97
CA THR A 119 12.25 30.77 14.18
C THR A 119 13.21 29.62 14.43
N ARG A 120 13.07 28.49 13.72
CA ARG A 120 13.94 27.32 13.95
C ARG A 120 15.41 27.62 13.60
N PRO A 121 16.37 27.18 14.43
CA PRO A 121 17.76 27.03 14.01
C PRO A 121 17.95 25.92 12.96
N ALA A 122 18.94 26.06 12.08
CA ALA A 122 19.30 25.01 11.12
C ALA A 122 19.71 23.71 11.85
N GLY A 123 19.37 22.56 11.29
CA GLY A 123 19.63 21.25 11.87
C GLY A 123 18.75 20.89 13.09
N THR A 124 17.78 21.73 13.47
CA THR A 124 16.88 21.48 14.60
C THR A 124 15.42 21.41 14.17
N GLY A 125 14.62 20.59 14.86
CA GLY A 125 13.20 20.45 14.58
C GLY A 125 12.69 19.02 14.76
N PRO A 126 11.37 18.81 14.65
CA PRO A 126 10.79 17.48 14.62
C PRO A 126 11.08 16.83 13.28
N ALA A 127 12.05 15.92 13.25
CA ALA A 127 12.17 14.91 12.22
C ALA A 127 11.83 13.56 12.86
N LEU A 128 10.87 12.85 12.28
CA LEU A 128 10.72 11.44 12.62
C LEU A 128 11.87 10.68 11.96
N PRO A 129 12.43 9.66 12.64
CA PRO A 129 13.38 8.78 12.01
C PRO A 129 12.73 8.27 10.72
N SER A 130 13.30 8.66 9.58
CA SER A 130 12.97 7.97 8.35
C SER A 130 13.45 6.53 8.51
N PRO A 131 12.83 5.55 7.83
CA PRO A 131 13.45 4.24 7.64
C PRO A 131 14.94 4.33 7.21
N SER A 132 15.41 5.51 6.76
CA SER A 132 16.78 6.02 6.61
C SER A 132 17.85 5.55 7.59
N GLY A 133 17.49 5.06 8.78
CA GLY A 133 18.46 4.42 9.67
C GLY A 133 19.17 3.21 9.05
N ARG A 134 18.64 2.65 7.95
CA ARG A 134 19.17 1.44 7.31
C ARG A 134 20.20 1.68 6.22
N VAL A 135 20.32 2.90 5.69
CA VAL A 135 21.31 3.23 4.67
C VAL A 135 22.16 4.42 5.12
N ALA A 136 23.44 4.40 4.75
CA ALA A 136 24.35 5.52 4.96
C ALA A 136 25.05 5.82 3.64
N PHE A 137 24.92 7.02 3.10
CA PHE A 137 25.65 7.41 1.90
C PHE A 137 27.04 7.89 2.29
N GLU A 138 28.08 7.25 1.75
CA GLU A 138 29.44 7.76 1.86
C GLU A 138 29.67 8.90 0.85
N PRO A 139 30.27 10.02 1.27
CA PRO A 139 30.63 11.09 0.34
C PRO A 139 31.64 10.57 -0.68
N THR A 140 31.31 10.70 -1.97
CA THR A 140 32.24 10.42 -3.08
C THR A 140 32.12 11.54 -4.13
N ASP A 141 33.17 11.74 -4.93
CA ASP A 141 33.17 12.75 -5.99
C ASP A 141 32.07 12.52 -7.05
N ALA A 142 31.63 11.28 -7.23
CA ALA A 142 30.57 10.92 -8.17
C ALA A 142 29.17 11.11 -7.58
N LEU A 143 29.01 11.09 -6.25
CA LEU A 143 27.72 11.20 -5.59
C LEU A 143 27.31 12.66 -5.37
N LYS A 144 26.73 13.25 -6.42
CA LYS A 144 26.16 14.61 -6.35
C LYS A 144 24.86 14.62 -5.54
N ASP A 145 24.52 15.75 -4.92
CA ASP A 145 23.34 15.89 -4.04
C ASP A 145 22.03 15.43 -4.68
N GLY A 146 21.77 15.81 -5.94
CA GLY A 146 20.57 15.38 -6.65
C GLY A 146 20.50 13.86 -6.86
N MET A 147 21.64 13.23 -7.16
CA MET A 147 21.74 11.77 -7.31
C MET A 147 21.55 11.07 -5.97
N ARG A 148 22.18 11.59 -4.90
CA ARG A 148 22.01 11.09 -3.53
C ARG A 148 20.54 11.12 -3.12
N GLN A 149 19.84 12.23 -3.34
CA GLN A 149 18.42 12.36 -2.99
C GLN A 149 17.55 11.38 -3.80
N SER A 150 17.81 11.23 -5.10
CA SER A 150 17.09 10.26 -5.93
C SER A 150 17.31 8.82 -5.47
N LEU A 151 18.55 8.45 -5.14
CA LEU A 151 18.88 7.11 -4.62
C LEU A 151 18.25 6.87 -3.25
N ASP A 152 18.33 7.85 -2.35
CA ASP A 152 17.73 7.74 -1.02
C ASP A 152 16.22 7.52 -1.13
N ASN A 153 15.51 8.37 -1.88
CA ASN A 153 14.07 8.22 -2.10
C ASN A 153 13.71 6.84 -2.69
N LEU A 154 14.50 6.36 -3.66
CA LEU A 154 14.31 5.07 -4.29
C LEU A 154 14.47 3.92 -3.29
N LEU A 155 15.54 3.93 -2.51
CA LEU A 155 15.84 2.92 -1.50
C LEU A 155 14.84 2.97 -0.34
N GLN A 156 14.43 4.15 0.14
CA GLN A 156 13.44 4.28 1.20
C GLN A 156 12.11 3.62 0.84
N GLY A 157 11.60 3.87 -0.37
CA GLY A 157 10.35 3.25 -0.81
C GLY A 157 10.47 1.73 -0.96
N TYR A 158 11.64 1.24 -1.39
CA TYR A 158 11.90 -0.19 -1.48
C TYR A 158 12.05 -0.85 -0.12
N ILE A 159 12.78 -0.22 0.81
CA ILE A 159 12.91 -0.64 2.21
C ILE A 159 11.54 -0.76 2.86
N ALA A 160 10.70 0.25 2.72
CA ALA A 160 9.33 0.23 3.26
C ALA A 160 8.50 -0.91 2.65
N ARG A 161 8.70 -1.23 1.36
CA ARG A 161 8.06 -2.40 0.75
C ARG A 161 8.56 -3.70 1.35
N LEU A 162 9.87 -3.88 1.50
CA LEU A 162 10.45 -5.09 2.10
C LEU A 162 10.02 -5.27 3.57
N ASP A 163 9.90 -4.17 4.31
CA ASP A 163 9.34 -4.16 5.67
C ASP A 163 7.90 -4.66 5.71
N GLY A 164 7.06 -4.19 4.78
CA GLY A 164 5.69 -4.68 4.63
C GLY A 164 5.60 -6.17 4.30
N LEU A 165 6.65 -6.76 3.74
CA LEU A 165 6.77 -8.19 3.46
C LEU A 165 7.36 -8.99 4.64
N GLY A 166 7.76 -8.32 5.72
CA GLY A 166 8.29 -8.94 6.93
C GLY A 166 9.79 -9.28 6.87
N PHE A 167 10.53 -8.73 5.91
CA PHE A 167 11.99 -8.87 5.93
C PHE A 167 12.58 -8.14 7.14
N PRO A 168 13.64 -8.70 7.77
CA PRO A 168 14.27 -8.06 8.90
C PRO A 168 14.97 -6.77 8.47
N ALA A 169 15.15 -5.88 9.44
CA ALA A 169 15.74 -4.58 9.16
C ALA A 169 17.18 -4.62 8.64
N GLY A 170 17.90 -5.69 8.98
CA GLY A 170 19.33 -5.78 8.75
C GLY A 170 20.12 -4.76 9.58
N GLU A 171 21.43 -4.81 9.42
CA GLU A 171 22.31 -3.75 9.88
C GLU A 171 22.23 -2.55 8.93
N ARG A 172 22.66 -1.38 9.40
CA ARG A 172 22.76 -0.21 8.51
C ARG A 172 23.84 -0.47 7.45
N VAL A 173 23.48 -0.42 6.17
CA VAL A 173 24.40 -0.64 5.04
C VAL A 173 24.97 0.68 4.51
N SER A 174 26.26 0.71 4.18
CA SER A 174 26.87 1.86 3.50
C SER A 174 26.60 1.82 2.00
N ILE A 175 26.36 2.97 1.37
CA ILE A 175 26.20 3.14 -0.08
C ILE A 175 27.35 3.99 -0.59
N LYS A 176 28.14 3.44 -1.51
CA LYS A 176 29.25 4.12 -2.19
C LYS A 176 28.97 4.19 -3.69
N VAL A 177 29.15 5.37 -4.28
CA VAL A 177 29.11 5.54 -5.74
C VAL A 177 30.52 5.89 -6.21
N GLU A 178 31.26 4.90 -6.69
CA GLU A 178 32.68 5.05 -7.06
C GLU A 178 33.04 4.07 -8.18
N SER A 179 34.09 4.40 -8.95
CA SER A 179 34.48 3.55 -10.07
C SER A 179 34.96 2.17 -9.58
N THR A 180 34.43 1.10 -10.18
CA THR A 180 34.79 -0.28 -9.82
C THR A 180 35.91 -0.86 -10.67
N GLY A 181 36.69 0.00 -11.34
CA GLY A 181 37.79 -0.38 -12.22
C GLY A 181 37.41 -0.42 -13.70
N SER A 182 38.07 -1.30 -14.47
CA SER A 182 37.96 -1.34 -15.94
C SER A 182 36.59 -1.77 -16.46
N TYR A 183 35.84 -2.55 -15.67
CA TYR A 183 34.49 -2.99 -15.99
C TYR A 183 33.51 -2.41 -14.95
N PRO A 184 32.50 -1.63 -15.38
CA PRO A 184 31.49 -1.11 -14.47
C PRO A 184 30.76 -2.26 -13.79
N ASN A 185 30.65 -2.22 -12.47
CA ASN A 185 29.97 -3.23 -11.69
C ASN A 185 29.20 -2.61 -10.50
N ALA A 186 28.28 -3.37 -9.95
CA ALA A 186 27.63 -3.07 -8.68
C ALA A 186 27.63 -4.34 -7.84
N TYR A 187 27.89 -4.21 -6.53
CA TYR A 187 27.92 -5.36 -5.64
C TYR A 187 27.64 -4.94 -4.20
N TYR A 188 27.03 -5.87 -3.45
CA TYR A 188 26.98 -5.84 -1.99
C TYR A 188 28.10 -6.71 -1.40
N LYS A 189 28.95 -6.14 -0.54
CA LYS A 189 30.00 -6.85 0.19
C LYS A 189 30.36 -6.11 1.47
N GLU A 190 30.67 -6.84 2.55
CA GLU A 190 31.18 -6.27 3.81
C GLU A 190 30.31 -5.13 4.37
N ASN A 191 28.98 -5.31 4.32
CA ASN A 191 28.01 -4.32 4.75
C ASN A 191 28.11 -2.96 3.99
N ALA A 192 28.58 -3.02 2.74
CA ALA A 192 28.58 -1.91 1.80
C ALA A 192 28.00 -2.31 0.44
N ILE A 193 27.24 -1.41 -0.17
CA ILE A 193 26.79 -1.47 -1.55
C ILE A 193 27.66 -0.51 -2.33
N VAL A 194 28.44 -1.03 -3.27
CA VAL A 194 29.29 -0.25 -4.16
C VAL A 194 28.67 -0.27 -5.54
N ILE A 195 28.46 0.91 -6.13
CA ILE A 195 27.82 1.07 -7.44
C ILE A 195 28.72 1.93 -8.32
N ASP A 196 29.13 1.40 -9.47
CA ASP A 196 29.84 2.21 -10.46
C ASP A 196 28.94 3.39 -10.92
N PRO A 197 29.47 4.61 -11.05
CA PRO A 197 28.70 5.78 -11.47
C PRO A 197 27.97 5.61 -12.80
N LYS A 198 28.46 4.72 -13.69
CA LYS A 198 27.78 4.41 -14.96
C LYS A 198 26.52 3.55 -14.77
N LEU A 199 26.39 2.86 -13.64
CA LEU A 199 25.28 1.95 -13.36
C LEU A 199 24.18 2.59 -12.52
N VAL A 200 24.50 3.65 -11.79
CA VAL A 200 23.58 4.34 -10.86
C VAL A 200 22.32 4.90 -11.53
N VAL A 201 22.36 5.12 -12.85
CA VAL A 201 21.24 5.62 -13.66
C VAL A 201 20.12 4.59 -13.83
N ASP A 202 20.42 3.31 -13.66
CA ASP A 202 19.41 2.25 -13.71
C ASP A 202 18.86 1.98 -12.32
N ARG A 203 17.56 2.23 -12.14
CA ARG A 203 16.89 2.09 -10.85
C ARG A 203 16.90 0.65 -10.33
N SER A 204 16.99 -0.36 -11.19
CA SER A 204 16.98 -1.76 -10.74
C SER A 204 18.29 -2.18 -10.08
N VAL A 205 19.41 -1.54 -10.42
CA VAL A 205 20.75 -1.85 -9.88
C VAL A 205 20.84 -1.62 -8.37
N PRO A 206 20.63 -0.41 -7.82
CA PRO A 206 20.72 -0.19 -6.36
C PRO A 206 19.70 -1.03 -5.58
N LEU A 207 18.51 -1.27 -6.15
CA LEU A 207 17.48 -2.10 -5.52
C LEU A 207 17.91 -3.56 -5.41
N ARG A 208 18.52 -4.11 -6.45
CA ARG A 208 19.05 -5.47 -6.45
C ARG A 208 20.14 -5.65 -5.41
N GLU A 209 21.10 -4.73 -5.35
CA GLU A 209 22.19 -4.80 -4.37
C GLU A 209 21.68 -4.64 -2.93
N TYR A 210 20.67 -3.80 -2.71
CA TYR A 210 19.97 -3.76 -1.42
C TYR A 210 19.20 -5.05 -1.13
N GLY A 211 18.65 -5.70 -2.15
CA GLY A 211 18.06 -7.03 -2.05
C GLY A 211 19.05 -8.05 -1.50
N HIS A 212 20.28 -8.08 -2.00
CA HIS A 212 21.34 -8.96 -1.49
C HIS A 212 21.63 -8.73 0.00
N HIS A 213 21.73 -7.46 0.41
CA HIS A 213 21.91 -7.11 1.81
C HIS A 213 20.82 -7.70 2.71
N VAL A 214 19.55 -7.49 2.35
CA VAL A 214 18.42 -7.95 3.16
C VAL A 214 18.27 -9.47 3.16
N LEU A 215 18.49 -10.11 2.00
CA LEU A 215 18.32 -11.56 1.86
C LEU A 215 19.37 -12.34 2.66
N THR A 216 20.60 -11.82 2.75
CA THR A 216 21.73 -12.44 3.46
C THR A 216 21.82 -12.03 4.93
N ALA A 217 21.10 -10.99 5.36
CA ALA A 217 21.12 -10.50 6.74
C ALA A 217 20.78 -11.61 7.77
N GLY A 218 21.67 -11.79 8.75
CA GLY A 218 21.49 -12.76 9.84
C GLY A 218 21.55 -14.23 9.42
N ARG A 219 22.02 -14.53 8.19
CA ARG A 219 22.16 -15.91 7.70
C ARG A 219 23.62 -16.34 7.66
N ASN A 220 23.90 -17.50 8.24
CA ASN A 220 25.19 -18.17 8.13
C ASN A 220 25.12 -19.28 7.07
N VAL A 221 24.87 -18.89 5.81
CA VAL A 221 24.82 -19.81 4.66
C VAL A 221 25.81 -19.31 3.64
N GLU A 222 26.71 -20.18 3.19
CA GLU A 222 27.68 -19.84 2.16
C GLU A 222 26.97 -19.48 0.84
N TRP A 223 27.33 -18.31 0.30
CA TRP A 223 26.74 -17.80 -0.94
C TRP A 223 27.34 -18.50 -2.17
N ARG A 224 26.84 -19.70 -2.46
CA ARG A 224 27.20 -20.48 -3.67
C ARG A 224 26.07 -21.38 -4.15
N GLY A 225 26.25 -21.95 -5.34
CA GLY A 225 25.36 -22.96 -5.92
C GLY A 225 23.88 -22.53 -5.97
N PHE A 226 22.98 -23.45 -5.63
CA PHE A 226 21.53 -23.28 -5.59
C PHE A 226 21.08 -22.24 -4.57
N TYR A 227 21.79 -22.07 -3.44
CA TYR A 227 21.46 -20.99 -2.51
C TYR A 227 21.65 -19.63 -3.19
N ALA A 228 22.82 -19.39 -3.78
CA ALA A 228 23.10 -18.14 -4.50
C ALA A 228 22.20 -17.95 -5.73
N ALA A 229 21.83 -19.02 -6.42
CA ALA A 229 20.85 -18.98 -7.51
C ALA A 229 19.46 -18.50 -7.05
N ILE A 230 18.94 -19.04 -5.94
CA ILE A 230 17.64 -18.65 -5.38
C ILE A 230 17.70 -17.21 -4.86
N GLU A 231 18.74 -16.90 -4.09
CA GLU A 231 18.97 -15.59 -3.49
C GLU A 231 19.08 -14.50 -4.57
N SER A 232 19.88 -14.72 -5.61
CA SER A 232 20.02 -13.79 -6.73
C SER A 232 18.73 -13.63 -7.53
N GLY A 233 17.96 -14.72 -7.72
CA GLY A 233 16.64 -14.67 -8.35
C GLY A 233 15.60 -13.89 -7.52
N LEU A 234 15.69 -13.95 -6.19
CA LEU A 234 14.89 -13.13 -5.29
C LEU A 234 15.29 -11.66 -5.33
N ALA A 235 16.59 -11.36 -5.34
CA ALA A 235 17.09 -10.00 -5.44
C ALA A 235 16.60 -9.33 -6.74
N ASP A 236 16.67 -10.04 -7.87
CA ASP A 236 16.10 -9.60 -9.14
C ASP A 236 14.56 -9.44 -9.05
N TYR A 237 13.86 -10.46 -8.55
CA TYR A 237 12.39 -10.46 -8.48
C TYR A 237 11.84 -9.32 -7.63
N LEU A 238 12.39 -9.10 -6.44
CA LEU A 238 11.90 -8.06 -5.52
C LEU A 238 12.12 -6.66 -6.12
N ALA A 239 13.27 -6.41 -6.76
CA ALA A 239 13.53 -5.16 -7.46
C ALA A 239 12.56 -4.95 -8.64
N CYS A 240 12.40 -5.97 -9.48
CA CYS A 240 11.46 -5.96 -10.62
C CYS A 240 10.00 -5.81 -10.18
N SER A 241 9.58 -6.50 -9.13
CA SER A 241 8.22 -6.42 -8.58
C SER A 241 7.95 -5.04 -7.99
N TYR A 242 8.93 -4.43 -7.32
CA TYR A 242 8.84 -3.07 -6.81
C TYR A 242 8.63 -2.04 -7.91
N LEU A 243 9.42 -2.16 -8.99
CA LEU A 243 9.36 -1.29 -10.17
C LEU A 243 8.19 -1.61 -11.12
N ASP A 244 7.47 -2.71 -10.89
CA ASP A 244 6.47 -3.26 -11.81
C ASP A 244 7.01 -3.46 -13.24
N ASN A 245 8.23 -3.98 -13.34
CA ASN A 245 8.93 -4.18 -14.60
C ASN A 245 9.72 -5.49 -14.55
N PRO A 246 9.49 -6.46 -15.46
CA PRO A 246 10.22 -7.72 -15.45
C PRO A 246 11.69 -7.59 -15.89
N ARG A 247 12.10 -6.44 -16.43
CA ARG A 247 13.41 -6.25 -17.03
C ARG A 247 14.37 -5.57 -16.06
N LEU A 248 15.54 -6.16 -15.90
CA LEU A 248 16.61 -5.67 -15.06
C LEU A 248 17.70 -5.03 -15.92
N GLY A 249 18.20 -3.86 -15.50
CA GLY A 249 19.35 -3.21 -16.12
C GLY A 249 19.10 -2.63 -17.52
N GLU A 250 17.87 -2.23 -17.87
CA GLU A 250 17.54 -1.69 -19.19
C GLU A 250 18.37 -0.46 -19.59
N ALA A 251 18.61 0.46 -18.65
CA ALA A 251 19.35 1.69 -18.93
C ALA A 251 20.86 1.46 -19.11
N VAL A 252 21.36 0.32 -18.60
CA VAL A 252 22.80 0.01 -18.52
C VAL A 252 23.20 -1.21 -19.35
N ALA A 253 22.24 -1.93 -19.94
CA ALA A 253 22.50 -3.18 -20.68
C ALA A 253 23.52 -3.02 -21.80
N LYS A 254 23.49 -1.88 -22.50
CA LYS A 254 24.43 -1.53 -23.59
C LYS A 254 25.89 -1.44 -23.16
N LEU A 255 26.16 -1.33 -21.85
CA LEU A 255 27.52 -1.37 -21.31
C LEU A 255 28.10 -2.80 -21.32
N PHE A 256 27.24 -3.83 -21.41
CA PHE A 256 27.62 -5.23 -21.24
C PHE A 256 27.34 -6.08 -22.48
N SER A 257 26.31 -5.75 -23.26
CA SER A 257 25.91 -6.51 -24.44
C SER A 257 25.01 -5.69 -25.37
N ASP A 258 24.71 -6.21 -26.56
CA ASP A 258 23.75 -5.61 -27.49
C ASP A 258 22.28 -5.82 -27.09
N LYS A 259 22.02 -6.54 -25.98
CA LYS A 259 20.66 -6.76 -25.50
C LYS A 259 20.06 -5.47 -24.89
N PRO A 260 18.73 -5.30 -24.94
CA PRO A 260 18.07 -4.12 -24.36
C PRO A 260 17.92 -4.19 -22.83
N PHE A 261 18.33 -5.30 -22.19
CA PHE A 261 18.30 -5.52 -20.74
C PHE A 261 19.43 -6.49 -20.34
N ILE A 262 19.83 -6.48 -19.07
CA ILE A 262 20.77 -7.47 -18.52
C ILE A 262 20.06 -8.82 -18.33
N ARG A 263 18.86 -8.81 -17.73
CA ARG A 263 18.01 -9.99 -17.52
C ARG A 263 16.53 -9.64 -17.68
N ASN A 264 15.71 -10.64 -18.03
CA ASN A 264 14.25 -10.50 -18.13
C ASN A 264 13.55 -11.65 -17.41
N LEU A 265 12.77 -11.32 -16.37
CA LEU A 265 12.02 -12.28 -15.55
C LEU A 265 10.73 -12.76 -16.22
N ALA A 266 10.26 -12.08 -17.27
CA ALA A 266 9.16 -12.57 -18.10
C ALA A 266 9.69 -13.64 -19.08
N ASN A 267 9.99 -14.82 -18.54
CA ASN A 267 10.53 -15.97 -19.26
C ASN A 267 9.90 -17.29 -18.77
N ASP A 268 10.08 -18.36 -19.55
CA ASP A 268 9.60 -19.72 -19.29
C ASP A 268 10.72 -20.71 -18.92
N LYS A 269 11.89 -20.20 -18.54
CA LYS A 269 13.07 -21.03 -18.23
C LYS A 269 12.76 -22.09 -17.17
N SER A 270 13.24 -23.31 -17.38
CA SER A 270 12.96 -24.44 -16.51
C SER A 270 14.10 -24.72 -15.52
N PHE A 271 13.79 -25.39 -14.42
CA PHE A 271 14.82 -25.82 -13.46
C PHE A 271 15.85 -26.78 -14.08
N ALA A 272 15.49 -27.50 -15.14
CA ALA A 272 16.42 -28.36 -15.88
C ALA A 272 17.57 -27.58 -16.52
N GLU A 273 17.35 -26.32 -16.92
CA GLU A 273 18.44 -25.45 -17.42
C GLU A 273 19.46 -25.13 -16.33
N LEU A 274 19.01 -24.99 -15.07
CA LEU A 274 19.90 -24.76 -13.94
C LEU A 274 20.70 -26.02 -13.59
N GLN A 275 20.09 -27.20 -13.70
CA GLN A 275 20.79 -28.48 -13.48
C GLN A 275 21.87 -28.78 -14.52
N ALA A 276 21.78 -28.18 -15.71
CA ALA A 276 22.78 -28.31 -16.76
C ALA A 276 24.05 -27.47 -16.52
N VAL A 277 24.05 -26.59 -15.51
CA VAL A 277 25.25 -25.82 -15.13
C VAL A 277 26.24 -26.76 -14.45
N THR A 278 27.38 -26.97 -15.12
CA THR A 278 28.37 -27.99 -14.73
C THR A 278 29.30 -27.55 -13.59
N SER A 279 29.49 -26.24 -13.40
CA SER A 279 30.26 -25.67 -12.30
C SER A 279 29.32 -25.00 -11.28
N ARG A 280 29.31 -25.52 -10.05
CA ARG A 280 28.50 -24.93 -8.95
C ARG A 280 29.22 -23.81 -8.20
N ASP A 281 30.52 -23.66 -8.44
CA ASP A 281 31.39 -22.66 -7.81
C ASP A 281 31.61 -21.43 -8.72
N ASP A 282 31.08 -21.44 -9.94
CA ASP A 282 31.21 -20.32 -10.89
C ASP A 282 30.05 -19.31 -10.74
N MET A 283 30.33 -18.06 -11.09
CA MET A 283 29.35 -16.96 -11.12
C MET A 283 28.17 -17.24 -12.07
N ASP A 284 28.32 -18.21 -12.97
CA ASP A 284 27.26 -18.77 -13.80
C ASP A 284 26.01 -19.20 -13.01
N MET A 285 26.17 -19.77 -11.81
CA MET A 285 25.04 -20.23 -10.99
C MET A 285 24.17 -19.05 -10.50
N PRO A 286 24.71 -18.01 -9.83
CA PRO A 286 23.94 -16.81 -9.50
C PRO A 286 23.29 -16.13 -10.71
N TYR A 287 23.95 -16.10 -11.88
CA TYR A 287 23.42 -15.40 -13.06
C TYR A 287 22.31 -16.18 -13.78
N LYS A 288 22.56 -17.45 -14.15
CA LYS A 288 21.57 -18.30 -14.82
C LYS A 288 20.45 -18.69 -13.84
N GLY A 289 20.82 -18.95 -12.60
CA GLY A 289 19.90 -19.21 -11.50
C GLY A 289 18.92 -18.07 -11.26
N ALA A 290 19.38 -16.82 -11.32
CA ALA A 290 18.52 -15.67 -11.17
C ALA A 290 17.42 -15.59 -12.24
N GLU A 291 17.73 -15.90 -13.50
CA GLU A 291 16.72 -15.90 -14.56
C GLU A 291 15.70 -17.04 -14.39
N VAL A 292 16.14 -18.22 -13.93
CA VAL A 292 15.27 -19.39 -13.69
C VAL A 292 14.36 -19.15 -12.49
N TRP A 293 14.91 -18.78 -11.33
CA TRP A 293 14.15 -18.53 -10.11
C TRP A 293 13.34 -17.24 -10.17
N GLY A 294 13.95 -16.13 -10.59
CA GLY A 294 13.25 -14.87 -10.80
C GLY A 294 12.15 -15.00 -11.86
N GLY A 295 12.36 -15.82 -12.89
CA GLY A 295 11.35 -16.19 -13.86
C GLY A 295 10.15 -16.91 -13.23
N LEU A 296 10.40 -17.90 -12.36
CA LEU A 296 9.34 -18.58 -11.60
C LEU A 296 8.53 -17.58 -10.77
N PHE A 297 9.21 -16.72 -10.02
CA PHE A 297 8.54 -15.74 -9.15
C PHE A 297 7.70 -14.74 -9.95
N TRP A 298 8.22 -14.27 -11.09
CA TRP A 298 7.47 -13.39 -11.99
C TRP A 298 6.25 -14.07 -12.62
N ASN A 299 6.35 -15.36 -12.93
CA ASN A 299 5.18 -16.13 -13.39
C ASN A 299 4.13 -16.24 -12.29
N LEU A 300 4.53 -16.53 -11.04
CA LEU A 300 3.61 -16.53 -9.90
C LEU A 300 2.95 -15.16 -9.72
N ARG A 301 3.71 -14.07 -9.84
CA ARG A 301 3.19 -12.69 -9.80
C ARG A 301 2.14 -12.41 -10.86
N SER A 302 2.41 -12.81 -12.10
CA SER A 302 1.47 -12.62 -13.22
C SER A 302 0.14 -13.35 -13.00
N GLU A 303 0.18 -14.49 -12.32
CA GLU A 303 -0.99 -15.35 -12.09
C GLU A 303 -1.78 -15.00 -10.82
N LEU A 304 -1.09 -14.57 -9.75
CA LEU A 304 -1.67 -14.33 -8.43
C LEU A 304 -1.89 -12.84 -8.11
N GLY A 305 -1.25 -11.95 -8.87
CA GLY A 305 -1.11 -10.54 -8.54
C GLY A 305 0.10 -10.26 -7.64
N ARG A 306 0.54 -8.98 -7.65
CA ARG A 306 1.75 -8.50 -6.97
C ARG A 306 1.77 -8.81 -5.48
N ASP A 307 0.75 -8.39 -4.74
CA ASP A 307 0.79 -8.50 -3.27
C ASP A 307 0.76 -9.95 -2.79
N SER A 308 -0.06 -10.79 -3.43
CA SER A 308 -0.14 -12.22 -3.16
C SER A 308 1.19 -12.94 -3.43
N ALA A 309 1.80 -12.70 -4.59
CA ALA A 309 3.06 -13.34 -4.95
C ALA A 309 4.24 -12.84 -4.12
N ASP A 310 4.36 -11.52 -3.89
CA ASP A 310 5.41 -10.95 -3.05
C ASP A 310 5.35 -11.51 -1.63
N ALA A 311 4.16 -11.55 -1.02
CA ALA A 311 3.96 -12.08 0.33
C ALA A 311 4.26 -13.59 0.41
N LEU A 312 3.87 -14.35 -0.62
CA LEU A 312 4.17 -15.79 -0.73
C LEU A 312 5.67 -16.04 -0.79
N VAL A 313 6.37 -15.36 -1.70
CA VAL A 313 7.79 -15.55 -1.96
C VAL A 313 8.63 -15.11 -0.75
N ALA A 314 8.30 -13.96 -0.14
CA ALA A 314 8.95 -13.50 1.09
C ALA A 314 8.74 -14.48 2.25
N SER A 315 7.50 -14.95 2.45
CA SER A 315 7.17 -15.92 3.51
C SER A 315 7.95 -17.23 3.33
N ALA A 316 8.11 -17.70 2.09
CA ALA A 316 8.89 -18.89 1.79
C ALA A 316 10.38 -18.69 2.14
N TRP A 317 10.99 -17.57 1.72
CA TRP A 317 12.38 -17.26 2.04
C TRP A 317 12.65 -17.21 3.54
N LEU A 318 11.80 -16.50 4.27
CA LEU A 318 11.94 -16.33 5.72
C LEU A 318 11.74 -17.65 6.48
N ALA A 319 10.85 -18.52 6.00
CA ALA A 319 10.60 -19.83 6.62
C ALA A 319 11.60 -20.93 6.23
N THR A 320 12.36 -20.75 5.14
CA THR A 320 13.24 -21.81 4.65
C THR A 320 14.38 -22.08 5.61
N LYS A 321 14.44 -23.32 6.09
CA LYS A 321 15.61 -23.87 6.78
C LYS A 321 16.54 -24.46 5.73
N TRP A 322 17.70 -23.83 5.55
CA TRP A 322 18.65 -24.21 4.51
C TRP A 322 19.41 -25.48 4.90
N PRO A 323 19.29 -26.58 4.12
CA PRO A 323 20.10 -27.77 4.37
C PRO A 323 21.57 -27.51 4.01
N GLU A 324 22.48 -28.23 4.68
CA GLU A 324 23.90 -28.22 4.33
C GLU A 324 24.14 -28.83 2.94
N ALA A 325 23.41 -29.90 2.61
CA ALA A 325 23.52 -30.60 1.34
C ALA A 325 23.01 -29.74 0.17
N GLU A 326 23.92 -29.45 -0.76
CA GLU A 326 23.71 -28.53 -1.88
C GLU A 326 22.53 -28.94 -2.79
N ASP A 327 22.41 -30.22 -3.08
CA ASP A 327 21.35 -30.80 -3.91
C ASP A 327 19.95 -30.76 -3.27
N GLN A 328 19.87 -30.55 -1.95
CA GLN A 328 18.60 -30.46 -1.22
C GLN A 328 18.05 -29.02 -1.11
N LYS A 329 18.88 -28.00 -1.35
CA LYS A 329 18.51 -26.58 -1.14
C LYS A 329 17.32 -26.15 -2.00
N SER A 330 17.31 -26.55 -3.28
CA SER A 330 16.19 -26.24 -4.18
C SER A 330 14.89 -26.90 -3.72
N SER A 331 14.94 -28.18 -3.34
CA SER A 331 13.78 -28.92 -2.83
C SER A 331 13.26 -28.36 -1.50
N ALA A 332 14.16 -27.90 -0.62
CA ALA A 332 13.77 -27.25 0.63
C ALA A 332 13.01 -25.94 0.38
N PHE A 333 13.50 -25.12 -0.55
CA PHE A 333 12.86 -23.86 -0.89
C PHE A 333 11.53 -24.03 -1.64
N THR A 334 11.43 -25.01 -2.57
CA THR A 334 10.14 -25.32 -3.22
C THR A 334 9.11 -25.84 -2.24
N ALA A 335 9.51 -26.66 -1.26
CA ALA A 335 8.63 -27.10 -0.19
C ALA A 335 8.13 -25.91 0.66
N ALA A 336 9.02 -24.97 1.00
CA ALA A 336 8.66 -23.75 1.71
C ALA A 336 7.70 -22.85 0.91
N LEU A 337 7.88 -22.73 -0.40
CA LEU A 337 6.96 -22.00 -1.29
C LEU A 337 5.56 -22.61 -1.29
N LEU A 338 5.45 -23.94 -1.36
CA LEU A 338 4.15 -24.62 -1.34
C LEU A 338 3.48 -24.51 0.04
N ALA A 339 4.25 -24.61 1.12
CA ALA A 339 3.73 -24.37 2.47
C ALA A 339 3.23 -22.93 2.62
N ALA A 340 3.99 -21.95 2.13
CA ALA A 340 3.57 -20.54 2.10
C ALA A 340 2.32 -20.35 1.22
N ALA A 341 2.19 -21.07 0.11
CA ALA A 341 1.00 -21.01 -0.75
C ALA A 341 -0.27 -21.43 -0.01
N VAL A 342 -0.22 -22.53 0.73
CA VAL A 342 -1.36 -23.01 1.55
C VAL A 342 -1.76 -21.96 2.60
N GLN A 343 -0.79 -21.22 3.15
CA GLN A 343 -1.06 -20.23 4.20
C GLN A 343 -1.50 -18.86 3.67
N LYS A 344 -0.85 -18.36 2.62
CA LYS A 344 -1.01 -16.98 2.13
C LYS A 344 -2.04 -16.87 1.01
N VAL A 345 -2.17 -17.91 0.18
CA VAL A 345 -3.04 -17.93 -1.00
C VAL A 345 -3.73 -19.30 -1.15
N PRO A 346 -4.49 -19.77 -0.13
CA PRO A 346 -5.03 -21.13 -0.10
C PRO A 346 -5.86 -21.50 -1.34
N ALA A 347 -6.60 -20.54 -1.92
CA ALA A 347 -7.39 -20.74 -3.12
C ALA A 347 -6.54 -21.04 -4.38
N ASP A 348 -5.30 -20.57 -4.41
CA ASP A 348 -4.39 -20.73 -5.56
C ASP A 348 -3.23 -21.69 -5.28
N ALA A 349 -3.18 -22.35 -4.12
CA ALA A 349 -2.09 -23.27 -3.76
C ALA A 349 -1.88 -24.38 -4.80
N ALA A 350 -2.97 -24.93 -5.37
CA ALA A 350 -2.91 -25.91 -6.45
C ALA A 350 -2.33 -25.31 -7.75
N ARG A 351 -2.62 -24.03 -8.04
CA ARG A 351 -2.07 -23.31 -9.19
C ARG A 351 -0.56 -23.09 -9.02
N VAL A 352 -0.10 -22.67 -7.84
CA VAL A 352 1.33 -22.52 -7.52
C VAL A 352 2.07 -23.84 -7.79
N ARG A 353 1.54 -24.95 -7.27
CA ARG A 353 2.09 -26.30 -7.53
C ARG A 353 2.17 -26.59 -9.04
N LYS A 354 1.08 -26.35 -9.77
CA LYS A 354 1.03 -26.59 -11.23
C LYS A 354 2.10 -25.80 -11.99
N ILE A 355 2.31 -24.52 -11.65
CA ILE A 355 3.33 -23.67 -12.28
C ILE A 355 4.73 -24.24 -12.03
N MET A 356 5.04 -24.59 -10.77
CA MET A 356 6.34 -25.16 -10.40
C MET A 356 6.60 -26.49 -11.11
N THR A 357 5.60 -27.38 -11.15
CA THR A 357 5.68 -28.66 -11.87
C THR A 357 5.88 -28.45 -13.37
N ALA A 358 5.14 -27.53 -13.99
CA ALA A 358 5.28 -27.23 -15.42
C ALA A 358 6.69 -26.75 -15.78
N ARG A 359 7.33 -25.99 -14.89
CA ARG A 359 8.71 -25.51 -15.04
C ARG A 359 9.77 -26.48 -14.48
N ARG A 360 9.37 -27.71 -14.16
CA ARG A 360 10.23 -28.82 -13.70
C ARG A 360 10.99 -28.55 -12.40
N PHE A 361 10.48 -27.66 -11.54
CA PHE A 361 11.06 -27.48 -10.21
C PHE A 361 10.85 -28.73 -9.35
N PRO A 362 11.74 -29.00 -8.38
CA PRO A 362 11.64 -30.17 -7.51
C PRO A 362 10.48 -30.00 -6.52
N VAL A 363 9.28 -30.39 -6.92
CA VAL A 363 8.07 -30.29 -6.10
C VAL A 363 7.90 -31.56 -5.26
N PRO A 364 7.78 -31.46 -3.92
CA PRO A 364 7.47 -32.63 -3.09
C PRO A 364 6.14 -33.25 -3.51
N SER A 365 6.10 -34.58 -3.52
CA SER A 365 4.93 -35.40 -3.87
C SER A 365 3.70 -35.03 -3.05
#